data_AF-A0A9D5VH90-F1
#
_entry.id   AF-A0A9D5VH90-F1
#
_cell.length_a   1.000
_cell.length_b   1.000
_cell.length_c   1.000
_cell.angle_alpha   90.00
_cell.angle_beta   90.00
_cell.angle_gamma   90.00
#
_symmetry.space_group_name_H-M   'P 1'
#
loop_
_entity.id
_entity.type
_entity.pdbx_description
1 polymer ?
#
loop_
_entity_poly.entity_id
_entity_poly.type
_entity_poly.pdbx_seq_one_letter_code
_entity_poly.pdbx_strand_id
1 'polypeptide(L)'
;MRKDKKSSFTLFLFSWMMVVLLNFVATAFAEDTTPEIVDSTLDPVDSGAGDDSDVSNPDEDSRDSSDGAPSPKLPSSYKALLEYVLPAPLQHQGSNDNYDYVNAGSCFFMAATGAMEILMNMDVAPENRQSDGLSDLSERWLMTVPEVASRGNFIVNRILTFNDYAGGVLNKDYRYTKGGYNEYNYSVRHNWVNELPGDWEKKILVKTPKIETKVIFMAAAPGAKNKVGVMSDRTIEKVKQHLVEKQGPVQVVYNESGVWHSVLIVGYDDNDTMDGEVKECPFTKKTIRSLGFFHRWKAKRAMARGGGCEEKGVFYVRESEYHENDPFYQKLDKVYDYDLQREGEEAPYAAPFVKREYEWLKYLGNHAVGISRVDVDKARFPPKKNTPTP
;
A
#
# COMPACT_ATOMS: atom_id res chain seq x y z
N MET A 1 -65.07 -1.29 -30.17
CA MET A 1 -64.18 -2.37 -29.68
C MET A 1 -62.75 -1.83 -29.52
N ARG A 2 -62.38 -1.38 -28.31
CA ARG A 2 -61.00 -1.00 -27.97
C ARG A 2 -60.27 -2.28 -27.55
N LYS A 3 -59.24 -2.69 -28.31
CA LYS A 3 -58.35 -3.79 -27.93
C LYS A 3 -57.23 -3.27 -27.02
N ASP A 4 -57.05 -3.96 -25.90
CA ASP A 4 -56.06 -3.71 -24.87
C ASP A 4 -54.61 -3.72 -25.41
N LYS A 5 -53.94 -2.57 -25.27
CA LYS A 5 -52.50 -2.40 -25.59
C LYS A 5 -51.58 -2.49 -24.36
N LYS A 6 -52.09 -2.86 -23.19
CA LYS A 6 -51.31 -2.82 -21.93
C LYS A 6 -50.50 -4.09 -21.63
N SER A 7 -50.73 -5.22 -22.31
CA SER A 7 -50.04 -6.48 -22.01
C SER A 7 -48.64 -6.60 -22.65
N SER A 8 -48.40 -5.93 -23.79
CA SER A 8 -47.14 -6.10 -24.53
C SER A 8 -45.95 -5.34 -23.92
N PHE A 9 -46.21 -4.26 -23.17
CA PHE A 9 -45.14 -3.41 -22.65
C PHE A 9 -44.42 -4.03 -21.44
N THR A 10 -45.13 -4.79 -20.61
CA THR A 10 -44.57 -5.42 -19.40
C THR A 10 -43.66 -6.59 -19.72
N LEU A 11 -43.96 -7.36 -20.78
CA LEU A 11 -43.10 -8.45 -21.25
C LEU A 11 -41.79 -7.94 -21.89
N PHE A 12 -41.83 -6.77 -22.53
CA PHE A 12 -40.63 -6.16 -23.12
C PHE A 12 -39.65 -5.65 -22.07
N LEU A 13 -40.15 -5.06 -20.98
CA LEU A 13 -39.33 -4.59 -19.85
C LEU A 13 -38.66 -5.74 -19.10
N PHE A 14 -39.37 -6.87 -18.91
CA PHE A 14 -38.79 -8.06 -18.25
C PHE A 14 -37.70 -8.74 -19.10
N SER A 15 -37.90 -8.81 -20.41
CA SER A 15 -36.90 -9.40 -21.32
C SER A 15 -35.63 -8.53 -21.40
N TRP A 16 -35.79 -7.21 -21.46
CA TRP A 16 -34.65 -6.28 -21.51
C TRP A 16 -33.86 -6.27 -20.19
N MET A 17 -34.54 -6.30 -19.02
CA MET A 17 -33.86 -6.44 -17.73
C MET A 17 -33.10 -7.77 -17.59
N MET A 18 -33.65 -8.89 -18.08
CA MET A 18 -32.98 -10.19 -18.05
C MET A 18 -31.73 -10.22 -18.93
N VAL A 19 -31.75 -9.57 -20.10
CA VAL A 19 -30.58 -9.46 -20.99
C VAL A 19 -29.50 -8.55 -20.38
N VAL A 20 -29.88 -7.48 -19.68
CA VAL A 20 -28.91 -6.63 -18.96
C VAL A 20 -28.32 -7.38 -17.75
N LEU A 21 -29.12 -8.14 -17.00
CA LEU A 21 -28.63 -8.98 -15.89
C LEU A 21 -27.68 -10.09 -16.38
N LEU A 22 -28.01 -10.75 -17.49
CA LEU A 22 -27.19 -11.83 -18.07
C LEU A 22 -25.86 -11.30 -18.63
N ASN A 23 -25.83 -10.10 -19.22
CA ASN A 23 -24.58 -9.48 -19.67
C ASN A 23 -23.70 -9.02 -18.51
N PHE A 24 -24.30 -8.57 -17.40
CA PHE A 24 -23.56 -8.21 -16.18
C PHE A 24 -22.96 -9.45 -15.48
N VAL A 25 -23.67 -10.58 -15.52
CA VAL A 25 -23.16 -11.85 -14.99
C VAL A 25 -22.04 -12.39 -15.89
N ALA A 26 -22.18 -12.30 -17.22
CA ALA A 26 -21.16 -12.80 -18.14
C ALA A 26 -19.83 -12.02 -18.09
N THR A 27 -19.85 -10.70 -17.81
CA THR A 27 -18.62 -9.91 -17.61
C THR A 27 -17.95 -10.16 -16.25
N ALA A 28 -18.69 -10.60 -15.23
CA ALA A 28 -18.13 -10.95 -13.92
C ALA A 28 -17.39 -12.31 -13.90
N PHE A 29 -17.54 -13.14 -14.95
CA PHE A 29 -16.93 -14.48 -15.04
C PHE A 29 -15.87 -14.61 -16.15
N ALA A 30 -15.49 -13.53 -16.83
CA ALA A 30 -14.55 -13.57 -17.96
C ALA A 30 -13.07 -13.32 -17.61
N GLU A 31 -12.75 -13.04 -16.34
CA GLU A 31 -11.36 -12.86 -15.87
C GLU A 31 -10.98 -13.93 -14.84
N ASP A 32 -10.86 -15.19 -15.23
CA ASP A 32 -9.91 -16.11 -14.61
C ASP A 32 -9.73 -17.39 -15.45
N THR A 33 -8.79 -17.35 -16.39
CA THR A 33 -8.23 -18.57 -16.97
C THR A 33 -6.71 -18.42 -17.02
N THR A 34 -6.09 -18.39 -15.84
CA THR A 34 -4.67 -18.72 -15.73
C THR A 34 -4.54 -20.21 -15.44
N PRO A 35 -3.61 -20.92 -16.12
CA PRO A 35 -3.42 -22.36 -15.90
C PRO A 35 -2.79 -22.61 -14.52
N GLU A 36 -3.36 -23.55 -13.78
CA GLU A 36 -2.81 -24.12 -12.56
C GLU A 36 -1.40 -24.69 -12.83
N ILE A 37 -0.37 -24.02 -12.33
CA ILE A 37 0.98 -24.59 -12.22
C ILE A 37 1.14 -25.01 -10.77
N VAL A 38 1.10 -26.33 -10.56
CA VAL A 38 1.49 -26.98 -9.31
C VAL A 38 3.02 -27.03 -9.30
N ASP A 39 3.67 -26.27 -8.42
CA ASP A 39 5.05 -26.57 -8.02
C ASP A 39 5.24 -26.43 -6.51
N SER A 40 5.90 -27.44 -5.99
CA SER A 40 6.17 -27.77 -4.61
C SER A 40 7.55 -27.24 -4.22
N THR A 41 7.60 -26.29 -3.29
CA THR A 41 8.63 -26.08 -2.23
C THR A 41 8.51 -24.67 -1.66
N LEU A 42 7.43 -24.43 -0.93
CA LEU A 42 7.32 -23.35 0.05
C LEU A 42 6.86 -23.98 1.37
N ASP A 43 7.43 -23.52 2.48
CA ASP A 43 6.91 -23.87 3.81
C ASP A 43 5.41 -23.58 3.85
N PRO A 44 4.59 -24.46 4.46
CA PRO A 44 3.14 -24.39 4.35
C PRO A 44 2.63 -23.06 4.93
N VAL A 45 2.21 -22.16 4.05
CA VAL A 45 1.29 -21.09 4.40
C VAL A 45 -0.08 -21.74 4.51
N ASP A 46 -0.57 -21.85 5.75
CA ASP A 46 -1.85 -22.50 6.08
C ASP A 46 -3.01 -21.74 5.40
N SER A 47 -3.46 -22.28 4.27
CA SER A 47 -4.56 -21.74 3.48
C SER A 47 -5.89 -22.24 4.05
N GLY A 48 -6.32 -21.66 5.18
CA GLY A 48 -7.65 -21.90 5.76
C GLY A 48 -8.75 -21.21 4.95
N ALA A 49 -9.24 -21.86 3.90
CA ALA A 49 -10.48 -21.49 3.21
C ALA A 49 -11.68 -22.10 3.97
N GLY A 50 -12.30 -21.28 4.83
CA GLY A 50 -13.53 -21.61 5.56
C GLY A 50 -14.73 -20.85 5.00
N ASP A 51 -15.80 -21.58 4.73
CA ASP A 51 -17.10 -21.15 4.23
C ASP A 51 -17.79 -20.13 5.17
N ASP A 52 -18.53 -19.18 4.59
CA ASP A 52 -19.11 -17.97 5.21
C ASP A 52 -20.35 -18.25 6.11
N SER A 53 -20.30 -19.31 6.92
CA SER A 53 -21.38 -19.65 7.87
C SER A 53 -20.91 -19.56 9.31
N ASP A 54 -21.04 -18.37 9.90
CA ASP A 54 -21.23 -18.13 11.33
C ASP A 54 -20.39 -18.95 12.35
N VAL A 55 -19.14 -19.25 12.01
CA VAL A 55 -18.16 -19.77 12.97
C VAL A 55 -17.43 -18.56 13.55
N SER A 56 -17.77 -18.20 14.79
CA SER A 56 -16.76 -17.68 15.70
C SER A 56 -15.51 -18.52 15.52
N ASN A 57 -14.42 -17.95 15.03
CA ASN A 57 -13.12 -18.59 15.06
C ASN A 57 -12.53 -18.21 16.43
N PRO A 58 -12.83 -18.91 17.54
CA PRO A 58 -11.98 -18.79 18.70
C PRO A 58 -10.66 -19.49 18.32
N ASP A 59 -9.55 -18.86 18.67
CA ASP A 59 -8.32 -19.59 18.97
C ASP A 59 -7.46 -20.10 17.81
N GLU A 60 -7.34 -19.37 16.70
CA GLU A 60 -6.11 -19.47 15.88
C GLU A 60 -4.88 -18.85 16.56
N ASP A 61 -5.08 -18.03 17.61
CA ASP A 61 -3.99 -17.58 18.50
C ASP A 61 -3.51 -18.68 19.47
N SER A 62 -4.13 -19.87 19.51
CA SER A 62 -3.76 -20.93 20.46
C SER A 62 -2.65 -21.88 19.98
N ARG A 63 -2.30 -21.88 18.69
CA ARG A 63 -1.28 -22.79 18.13
C ARG A 63 0.15 -22.26 18.17
N ASP A 64 0.35 -21.02 18.60
CA ASP A 64 1.68 -20.45 18.84
C ASP A 64 2.01 -20.46 20.35
N SER A 65 1.74 -21.61 20.98
CA SER A 65 2.02 -21.89 22.40
C SER A 65 3.45 -22.38 22.64
N SER A 66 4.36 -22.20 21.67
CA SER A 66 5.78 -22.48 21.89
C SER A 66 6.42 -21.39 22.74
N ASP A 67 6.54 -21.70 24.04
CA ASP A 67 7.47 -21.13 25.00
C ASP A 67 7.30 -19.64 25.31
N GLY A 68 6.59 -19.36 26.42
CA GLY A 68 6.30 -18.04 26.97
C GLY A 68 7.52 -17.23 27.46
N ALA A 69 8.57 -17.14 26.65
CA ALA A 69 9.54 -16.07 26.77
C ALA A 69 8.81 -14.74 26.55
N PRO A 70 8.85 -13.80 27.51
CA PRO A 70 8.24 -12.49 27.30
C PRO A 70 8.87 -11.86 26.06
N SER A 71 8.04 -11.48 25.09
CA SER A 71 8.50 -10.73 23.92
C SER A 71 9.34 -9.54 24.41
N PRO A 72 10.48 -9.24 23.75
CA PRO A 72 11.31 -8.11 24.12
C PRO A 72 10.44 -6.86 24.25
N LYS A 73 10.56 -6.14 25.37
CA LYS A 73 9.79 -4.92 25.57
C LYS A 73 10.22 -3.90 24.52
N LEU A 74 9.34 -3.63 23.55
CA LEU A 74 9.57 -2.62 22.53
C LEU A 74 9.61 -1.21 23.17
N PRO A 75 10.38 -0.26 22.59
CA PRO A 75 10.28 1.14 22.99
C PRO A 75 8.86 1.66 22.72
N SER A 76 8.39 2.65 23.48
CA SER A 76 7.06 3.22 23.26
C SER A 76 6.95 4.07 21.99
N SER A 77 8.07 4.32 21.31
CA SER A 77 8.11 5.02 20.02
C SER A 77 9.35 4.63 19.23
N TYR A 78 9.22 4.69 17.91
CA TYR A 78 10.30 4.47 16.96
C TYR A 78 10.13 5.42 15.77
N LYS A 79 11.07 6.37 15.63
CA LYS A 79 11.05 7.42 14.62
C LYS A 79 12.33 7.47 13.77
N ALA A 80 13.20 6.46 13.92
CA ALA A 80 14.53 6.50 13.30
C ALA A 80 14.48 6.50 11.78
N LEU A 81 13.45 5.92 11.15
CA LEU A 81 13.37 5.92 9.68
C LEU A 81 12.92 7.25 9.09
N LEU A 82 12.31 8.15 9.88
CA LEU A 82 11.71 9.39 9.37
C LEU A 82 12.73 10.29 8.67
N GLU A 83 14.00 10.28 9.11
CA GLU A 83 15.09 11.08 8.51
C GLU A 83 15.57 10.57 7.13
N TYR A 84 15.05 9.43 6.68
CA TYR A 84 15.40 8.79 5.41
C TYR A 84 14.24 8.78 4.40
N VAL A 85 13.09 9.30 4.79
CA VAL A 85 11.88 9.29 3.95
C VAL A 85 11.95 10.40 2.93
N LEU A 86 11.88 10.04 1.64
CA LEU A 86 11.63 10.99 0.56
C LEU A 86 10.13 11.14 0.32
N PRO A 87 9.66 12.35 -0.02
CA PRO A 87 8.26 12.56 -0.38
C PRO A 87 7.95 11.91 -1.74
N ALA A 88 6.77 11.31 -1.87
CA ALA A 88 6.32 10.70 -3.13
C ALA A 88 5.72 11.74 -4.09
N PRO A 89 5.78 11.53 -5.42
CA PRO A 89 4.89 12.22 -6.33
C PRO A 89 3.42 11.87 -6.03
N LEU A 90 2.52 12.81 -6.26
CA LEU A 90 1.08 12.60 -6.07
C LEU A 90 0.54 11.69 -7.19
N GLN A 91 -0.08 10.58 -6.80
CA GLN A 91 -0.80 9.74 -7.77
C GLN A 91 -2.12 10.36 -8.23
N HIS A 92 -2.73 11.22 -7.41
CA HIS A 92 -4.01 11.86 -7.69
C HIS A 92 -3.88 13.39 -7.69
N GLN A 93 -4.38 14.05 -8.71
CA GLN A 93 -4.49 15.51 -8.76
C GLN A 93 -5.81 15.86 -9.45
N GLY A 94 -6.66 16.62 -8.77
CA GLY A 94 -7.87 17.20 -9.36
C GLY A 94 -9.18 16.64 -8.80
N SER A 95 -9.98 17.54 -8.25
CA SER A 95 -11.28 17.34 -7.59
C SER A 95 -12.47 17.15 -8.54
N ASN A 96 -12.27 16.95 -9.84
CA ASN A 96 -13.35 17.14 -10.81
C ASN A 96 -13.71 15.83 -11.54
N ASP A 97 -14.69 15.12 -10.96
CA ASP A 97 -15.76 14.32 -11.56
C ASP A 97 -15.44 13.20 -12.59
N ASN A 98 -14.17 12.97 -12.97
CA ASN A 98 -13.77 11.85 -13.82
C ASN A 98 -12.79 10.94 -13.09
N TYR A 99 -13.32 10.31 -12.03
CA TYR A 99 -12.60 9.42 -11.11
C TYR A 99 -11.90 8.23 -11.81
N ASP A 100 -12.32 7.87 -13.04
CA ASP A 100 -11.87 6.66 -13.75
C ASP A 100 -10.48 6.75 -14.40
N TYR A 101 -9.88 7.94 -14.57
CA TYR A 101 -8.65 8.11 -15.36
C TYR A 101 -7.38 8.44 -14.55
N VAL A 102 -7.53 8.79 -13.27
CA VAL A 102 -6.40 9.27 -12.43
C VAL A 102 -5.90 8.19 -11.46
N ASN A 103 -6.64 7.10 -11.27
CA ASN A 103 -6.19 5.97 -10.45
C ASN A 103 -5.62 4.83 -11.32
N ALA A 104 -4.32 4.86 -11.60
CA ALA A 104 -3.64 3.79 -12.35
C ALA A 104 -3.02 2.70 -11.46
N GLY A 105 -3.41 2.63 -10.17
CA GLY A 105 -2.89 1.62 -9.25
C GLY A 105 -1.39 1.75 -8.99
N SER A 106 -0.84 2.96 -9.00
CA SER A 106 0.60 3.22 -8.80
C SER A 106 1.03 3.25 -7.33
N CYS A 107 0.11 3.41 -6.38
CA CYS A 107 0.40 3.42 -4.93
C CYS A 107 1.26 2.23 -4.46
N PHE A 108 1.03 1.04 -5.01
CA PHE A 108 1.83 -0.14 -4.70
C PHE A 108 3.31 0.04 -5.06
N PHE A 109 3.57 0.56 -6.26
CA PHE A 109 4.92 0.80 -6.76
C PHE A 109 5.59 1.94 -6.00
N MET A 110 4.84 3.01 -5.70
CA MET A 110 5.31 4.12 -4.87
C MET A 110 5.70 3.67 -3.46
N ALA A 111 4.93 2.78 -2.84
CA ALA A 111 5.28 2.23 -1.53
C ALA A 111 6.53 1.32 -1.61
N ALA A 112 6.65 0.52 -2.66
CA ALA A 112 7.79 -0.38 -2.87
C ALA A 112 9.09 0.37 -3.19
N THR A 113 9.06 1.38 -4.07
CA THR A 113 10.19 2.29 -4.30
C THR A 113 10.54 2.98 -3.00
N GLY A 114 9.60 3.64 -2.35
CA GLY A 114 9.82 4.34 -1.08
C GLY A 114 10.47 3.50 0.01
N ALA A 115 10.14 2.20 0.08
CA ALA A 115 10.82 1.27 0.98
C ALA A 115 12.31 1.12 0.64
N MET A 116 12.63 0.91 -0.64
CA MET A 116 14.00 0.81 -1.10
C MET A 116 14.77 2.12 -0.97
N GLU A 117 14.14 3.27 -1.26
CA GLU A 117 14.74 4.61 -1.10
C GLU A 117 15.18 4.85 0.34
N ILE A 118 14.34 4.50 1.32
CA ILE A 118 14.69 4.59 2.75
C ILE A 118 15.92 3.74 3.07
N LEU A 119 15.98 2.51 2.56
CA LEU A 119 17.09 1.60 2.80
C LEU A 119 18.38 2.05 2.10
N MET A 120 18.28 2.68 0.93
CA MET A 120 19.41 3.33 0.25
C MET A 120 19.88 4.55 1.04
N ASN A 121 18.95 5.39 1.52
CA ASN A 121 19.25 6.63 2.22
C ASN A 121 20.00 6.43 3.54
N MET A 122 19.92 5.24 4.14
CA MET A 122 20.73 4.88 5.31
C MET A 122 22.24 4.92 5.06
N ASP A 123 22.67 4.69 3.82
CA ASP A 123 24.09 4.73 3.43
C ASP A 123 24.48 6.07 2.77
N VAL A 124 23.52 7.01 2.65
CA VAL A 124 23.70 8.29 1.98
C VAL A 124 23.76 9.42 3.00
N ALA A 125 24.69 10.35 2.80
CA ALA A 125 24.83 11.54 3.63
C ALA A 125 23.53 12.39 3.59
N PRO A 126 23.08 13.00 4.69
CA PRO A 126 21.80 13.71 4.77
C PRO A 126 21.56 14.72 3.64
N GLU A 127 22.58 15.47 3.23
CA GLU A 127 22.55 16.47 2.17
C GLU A 127 22.26 15.90 0.76
N ASN A 128 22.43 14.59 0.58
CA ASN A 128 22.18 13.89 -0.68
C ASN A 128 20.81 13.18 -0.69
N ARG A 129 20.06 13.22 0.40
CA ARG A 129 18.71 12.63 0.54
C ARG A 129 17.66 13.61 0.02
N GLN A 130 17.51 13.67 -1.29
CA GLN A 130 16.57 14.58 -1.94
C GLN A 130 15.88 13.90 -3.10
N SER A 131 14.64 14.30 -3.41
CA SER A 131 13.99 13.91 -4.66
C SER A 131 14.83 14.38 -5.86
N ASP A 132 14.85 13.57 -6.92
CA ASP A 132 15.78 13.57 -8.05
C ASP A 132 17.26 13.32 -7.67
N GLY A 133 17.51 12.85 -6.44
CA GLY A 133 18.83 12.54 -5.91
C GLY A 133 19.36 11.15 -6.32
N LEU A 134 20.32 10.65 -5.54
CA LEU A 134 20.99 9.35 -5.80
C LEU A 134 20.20 8.12 -5.37
N SER A 135 19.05 8.35 -4.75
CA SER A 135 18.21 7.33 -4.12
C SER A 135 16.73 7.55 -4.40
N ASP A 136 16.38 8.47 -5.29
CA ASP A 136 14.99 8.70 -5.71
C ASP A 136 14.70 7.75 -6.88
N LEU A 137 13.97 6.68 -6.62
CA LEU A 137 13.81 5.57 -7.55
C LEU A 137 12.58 5.75 -8.41
N SER A 138 12.66 5.31 -9.66
CA SER A 138 11.56 5.37 -10.61
C SER A 138 10.49 4.33 -10.29
N GLU A 139 9.30 4.77 -9.89
CA GLU A 139 8.12 3.89 -9.84
C GLU A 139 7.77 3.35 -11.22
N ARG A 140 7.91 4.19 -12.25
CA ARG A 140 7.63 3.84 -13.64
C ARG A 140 8.47 2.64 -14.08
N TRP A 141 9.74 2.59 -13.69
CA TRP A 141 10.61 1.45 -13.94
C TRP A 141 10.05 0.18 -13.30
N LEU A 142 9.69 0.23 -12.01
CA LEU A 142 9.16 -0.93 -11.32
C LEU A 142 7.81 -1.41 -11.89
N MET A 143 7.03 -0.48 -12.45
CA MET A 143 5.77 -0.77 -13.16
C MET A 143 6.00 -1.51 -14.48
N THR A 144 7.06 -1.17 -15.23
CA THR A 144 7.27 -1.65 -16.61
C THR A 144 8.24 -2.82 -16.75
N VAL A 145 9.17 -3.01 -15.80
CA VAL A 145 10.11 -4.14 -15.90
C VAL A 145 9.39 -5.47 -15.78
N PRO A 146 9.80 -6.49 -16.57
CA PRO A 146 9.25 -7.81 -16.46
C PRO A 146 9.57 -8.42 -15.09
N GLU A 147 8.66 -9.25 -14.59
CA GLU A 147 8.92 -10.05 -13.41
C GLU A 147 9.91 -11.17 -13.77
N VAL A 148 11.03 -11.25 -13.07
CA VAL A 148 12.11 -12.21 -13.37
C VAL A 148 11.82 -13.58 -12.76
N ALA A 149 11.19 -13.63 -11.58
CA ALA A 149 10.84 -14.88 -10.91
C ALA A 149 9.49 -14.78 -10.21
N SER A 150 8.59 -15.72 -10.52
CA SER A 150 7.34 -15.91 -9.78
C SER A 150 7.61 -16.65 -8.49
N ARG A 151 7.30 -16.02 -7.34
CA ARG A 151 7.40 -16.63 -6.00
C ARG A 151 6.03 -16.73 -5.33
N GLY A 152 4.97 -16.82 -6.14
CA GLY A 152 3.59 -17.05 -5.69
C GLY A 152 2.87 -15.86 -5.03
N ASN A 153 3.58 -14.81 -4.63
CA ASN A 153 2.96 -13.61 -4.03
C ASN A 153 3.36 -12.33 -4.76
N PHE A 154 2.44 -11.72 -5.51
CA PHE A 154 2.71 -10.52 -6.32
C PHE A 154 3.33 -9.36 -5.51
N ILE A 155 2.87 -9.12 -4.28
CA ILE A 155 3.40 -8.04 -3.42
C ILE A 155 4.88 -8.30 -3.12
N VAL A 156 5.20 -9.49 -2.62
CA VAL A 156 6.58 -9.88 -2.30
C VAL A 156 7.44 -9.93 -3.57
N ASN A 157 6.93 -10.51 -4.66
CA ASN A 157 7.67 -10.64 -5.91
C ASN A 157 8.06 -9.26 -6.45
N ARG A 158 7.12 -8.32 -6.47
CA ARG A 158 7.43 -6.99 -6.98
C ARG A 158 8.43 -6.25 -6.09
N ILE A 159 8.35 -6.36 -4.77
CA ILE A 159 9.39 -5.82 -3.88
C ILE A 159 10.76 -6.47 -4.19
N LEU A 160 10.81 -7.78 -4.38
CA LEU A 160 12.06 -8.51 -4.66
C LEU A 160 12.63 -8.29 -6.06
N THR A 161 11.93 -7.59 -6.96
CA THR A 161 12.45 -7.16 -8.27
C THR A 161 13.79 -6.44 -8.15
N PHE A 162 13.98 -5.63 -7.10
CA PHE A 162 15.25 -4.96 -6.86
C PHE A 162 16.42 -5.94 -6.63
N ASN A 163 16.17 -7.09 -6.01
CA ASN A 163 17.18 -8.13 -5.85
C ASN A 163 17.45 -8.85 -7.19
N ASP A 164 16.40 -9.09 -7.96
CA ASP A 164 16.49 -9.81 -9.25
C ASP A 164 17.35 -9.05 -10.26
N TYR A 165 17.21 -7.72 -10.28
CA TYR A 165 18.05 -6.84 -11.10
C TYR A 165 19.33 -6.38 -10.39
N ALA A 166 19.50 -6.69 -9.10
CA ALA A 166 20.55 -6.13 -8.25
C ALA A 166 20.64 -4.59 -8.30
N GLY A 167 19.50 -3.92 -8.50
CA GLY A 167 19.44 -2.49 -8.76
C GLY A 167 18.03 -1.97 -9.01
N GLY A 168 17.94 -0.68 -9.30
CA GLY A 168 16.76 0.05 -9.77
C GLY A 168 17.16 1.18 -10.71
N VAL A 169 16.19 1.89 -11.29
CA VAL A 169 16.46 3.08 -12.11
C VAL A 169 16.04 4.32 -11.32
N LEU A 170 16.80 5.42 -11.43
CA LEU A 170 16.45 6.67 -10.75
C LEU A 170 15.27 7.36 -11.44
N ASN A 171 14.45 8.06 -10.66
CA ASN A 171 13.29 8.80 -11.18
C ASN A 171 13.71 9.84 -12.23
N LYS A 172 14.81 10.56 -12.02
CA LYS A 172 15.34 11.50 -13.02
C LYS A 172 15.68 10.87 -14.38
N ASP A 173 16.02 9.57 -14.40
CA ASP A 173 16.42 8.85 -15.62
C ASP A 173 15.22 8.17 -16.30
N TYR A 174 14.17 7.86 -15.54
CA TYR A 174 12.92 7.29 -16.07
C TYR A 174 11.70 7.76 -15.26
N ARG A 175 11.29 9.00 -15.48
CA ARG A 175 10.39 9.74 -14.60
C ARG A 175 8.98 9.17 -14.49
N TYR A 176 8.43 9.15 -13.26
CA TYR A 176 7.00 8.97 -13.05
C TYR A 176 6.25 10.18 -13.64
N THR A 177 5.34 9.92 -14.57
CA THR A 177 4.72 10.97 -15.38
C THR A 177 3.20 10.86 -15.34
N LYS A 178 2.52 11.98 -15.54
CA LYS A 178 1.15 12.00 -16.00
C LYS A 178 1.30 12.20 -17.51
N GLY A 179 1.37 11.14 -18.30
CA GLY A 179 1.75 11.24 -19.72
C GLY A 179 0.55 10.99 -20.61
N GLY A 180 0.52 11.59 -21.81
CA GLY A 180 -0.48 11.26 -22.83
C GLY A 180 0.11 10.46 -23.98
N TYR A 181 -0.63 9.47 -24.50
CA TYR A 181 -0.37 8.95 -25.86
C TYR A 181 -0.62 10.03 -26.93
N ASN A 182 -1.35 11.09 -26.58
CA ASN A 182 -1.64 12.29 -27.34
C ASN A 182 -2.13 13.39 -26.38
N GLU A 183 -2.35 14.62 -26.88
CA GLU A 183 -2.84 15.80 -26.12
C GLU A 183 -4.12 15.54 -25.29
N TYR A 184 -4.87 14.46 -25.58
CA TYR A 184 -6.15 14.13 -24.97
C TYR A 184 -6.08 13.06 -23.88
N ASN A 185 -4.96 12.35 -23.71
CA ASN A 185 -4.85 11.16 -22.84
C ASN A 185 -3.81 11.31 -21.72
N TYR A 186 -3.61 12.52 -21.20
CA TYR A 186 -2.69 12.81 -20.09
C TYR A 186 -3.10 12.06 -18.81
N SER A 187 -2.46 10.93 -18.53
CA SER A 187 -2.84 10.00 -17.46
C SER A 187 -1.62 9.29 -16.87
N VAL A 188 -1.73 8.96 -15.59
CA VAL A 188 -0.83 8.04 -14.88
C VAL A 188 -0.75 6.65 -15.53
N ARG A 189 -1.69 6.29 -16.43
CA ARG A 189 -1.63 5.06 -17.23
C ARG A 189 -0.39 5.00 -18.14
N HIS A 190 0.16 6.13 -18.55
CA HIS A 190 1.38 6.17 -19.36
C HIS A 190 2.59 5.53 -18.65
N ASN A 191 2.60 5.49 -17.31
CA ASN A 191 3.66 4.82 -16.57
C ASN A 191 3.72 3.29 -16.79
N TRP A 192 2.68 2.69 -17.38
CA TRP A 192 2.68 1.27 -17.74
C TRP A 192 3.29 1.00 -19.13
N VAL A 193 3.62 2.04 -19.89
CA VAL A 193 4.27 1.91 -21.20
C VAL A 193 5.78 1.81 -20.99
N ASN A 194 6.35 0.66 -21.37
CA ASN A 194 7.79 0.44 -21.33
C ASN A 194 8.48 1.21 -22.46
N GLU A 195 9.19 2.27 -22.08
CA GLU A 195 9.99 3.12 -22.95
C GLU A 195 11.46 3.13 -22.51
N LEU A 196 11.87 2.13 -21.71
CA LEU A 196 13.26 1.97 -21.30
C LEU A 196 14.13 1.74 -22.55
N PRO A 197 15.31 2.38 -22.65
CA PRO A 197 16.27 2.09 -23.71
C PRO A 197 16.63 0.61 -23.72
N GLY A 198 16.86 -0.01 -24.89
CA GLY A 198 17.14 -1.44 -24.98
C GLY A 198 18.36 -1.94 -24.18
N ASP A 199 19.25 -1.05 -23.75
CA ASP A 199 20.42 -1.32 -22.91
C ASP A 199 20.40 -0.61 -21.55
N TRP A 200 19.20 -0.30 -21.04
CA TRP A 200 18.98 0.41 -19.78
C TRP A 200 19.73 -0.23 -18.59
N GLU A 201 19.76 -1.57 -18.49
CA GLU A 201 20.43 -2.32 -17.42
C GLU A 201 21.92 -1.96 -17.29
N LYS A 202 22.57 -1.60 -18.40
CA LYS A 202 24.00 -1.26 -18.44
C LYS A 202 24.26 0.23 -18.26
N LYS A 203 23.27 1.08 -18.57
CA LYS A 203 23.45 2.54 -18.67
C LYS A 203 22.91 3.30 -17.47
N ILE A 204 21.75 2.92 -16.97
CA ILE A 204 20.98 3.74 -16.00
C ILE A 204 20.52 2.94 -14.78
N LEU A 205 20.87 1.67 -14.69
CA LEU A 205 20.64 0.87 -13.49
C LEU A 205 21.60 1.31 -12.38
N VAL A 206 21.06 1.75 -11.25
CA VAL A 206 21.80 2.05 -10.04
C VAL A 206 21.71 0.88 -9.06
N LYS A 207 22.80 0.65 -8.32
CA LYS A 207 22.85 -0.42 -7.32
C LYS A 207 21.93 -0.11 -6.15
N THR A 208 21.15 -1.11 -5.74
CA THR A 208 20.34 -1.09 -4.52
C THR A 208 20.93 -2.06 -3.48
N PRO A 209 20.68 -1.86 -2.17
CA PRO A 209 21.05 -2.85 -1.18
C PRO A 209 20.23 -4.14 -1.39
N LYS A 210 20.82 -5.29 -1.03
CA LYS A 210 20.10 -6.57 -1.05
C LYS A 210 19.10 -6.61 0.09
N ILE A 211 17.86 -6.97 -0.22
CA ILE A 211 16.77 -7.00 0.76
C ILE A 211 16.21 -8.40 1.01
N GLU A 212 15.53 -8.56 2.14
CA GLU A 212 14.65 -9.67 2.47
C GLU A 212 13.26 -9.13 2.79
N THR A 213 12.24 -9.96 2.62
CA THR A 213 10.85 -9.63 2.95
C THR A 213 10.32 -10.59 4.00
N LYS A 214 9.53 -10.09 4.94
CA LYS A 214 8.78 -10.91 5.92
C LYS A 214 7.30 -10.60 5.79
N VAL A 215 6.51 -11.60 5.40
CA VAL A 215 5.05 -11.49 5.49
C VAL A 215 4.66 -11.47 6.96
N ILE A 216 4.17 -10.32 7.44
CA ILE A 216 3.70 -10.15 8.82
C ILE A 216 2.23 -10.53 8.92
N PHE A 217 1.45 -10.14 7.91
CA PHE A 217 0.04 -10.46 7.80
C PHE A 217 -0.39 -10.55 6.34
N MET A 218 -1.28 -11.48 6.06
CA MET A 218 -1.90 -11.69 4.74
C MET A 218 -3.32 -12.17 4.97
N ALA A 219 -4.30 -11.41 4.48
CA ALA A 219 -5.69 -11.84 4.57
C ALA A 219 -5.89 -13.13 3.76
N ALA A 220 -6.36 -14.18 4.43
CA ALA A 220 -6.63 -15.47 3.80
C ALA A 220 -7.82 -15.35 2.82
N ALA A 221 -7.53 -15.32 1.52
CA ALA A 221 -8.37 -15.84 0.42
C ALA A 221 -7.81 -15.46 -0.95
N PRO A 222 -8.00 -16.29 -1.99
CA PRO A 222 -7.96 -15.84 -3.37
C PRO A 222 -8.84 -14.59 -3.57
N GLY A 223 -8.34 -13.59 -4.30
CA GLY A 223 -9.05 -12.31 -4.49
C GLY A 223 -9.11 -11.41 -3.26
N ALA A 224 -8.34 -11.69 -2.20
CA ALA A 224 -8.34 -10.88 -0.98
C ALA A 224 -7.84 -9.45 -1.15
N LYS A 225 -7.21 -9.07 -2.26
CA LYS A 225 -6.65 -7.71 -2.47
C LYS A 225 -7.66 -6.57 -2.20
N ASN A 226 -8.95 -6.81 -2.46
CA ASN A 226 -10.02 -5.84 -2.21
C ASN A 226 -10.81 -6.11 -0.92
N LYS A 227 -10.38 -7.05 -0.07
CA LYS A 227 -11.09 -7.40 1.16
C LYS A 227 -10.49 -6.66 2.37
N VAL A 228 -11.29 -6.48 3.41
CA VAL A 228 -10.77 -6.05 4.71
C VAL A 228 -10.24 -7.27 5.46
N GLY A 229 -8.96 -7.25 5.84
CA GLY A 229 -8.24 -8.37 6.45
C GLY A 229 -8.47 -8.54 7.94
N VAL A 230 -8.75 -7.46 8.68
CA VAL A 230 -8.88 -7.42 10.15
C VAL A 230 -7.68 -8.07 10.86
N MET A 231 -6.73 -7.24 11.30
CA MET A 231 -5.55 -7.65 12.04
C MET A 231 -5.82 -7.65 13.56
N SER A 232 -5.09 -8.45 14.33
CA SER A 232 -5.12 -8.43 15.80
C SER A 232 -4.07 -7.48 16.37
N ASP A 233 -4.15 -7.17 17.67
CA ASP A 233 -3.13 -6.37 18.37
C ASP A 233 -1.75 -7.03 18.30
N ARG A 234 -1.72 -8.37 18.30
CA ARG A 234 -0.49 -9.12 18.08
C ARG A 234 0.16 -8.83 16.73
N THR A 235 -0.63 -8.61 15.67
CA THR A 235 -0.11 -8.21 14.36
C THR A 235 0.44 -6.78 14.39
N ILE A 236 -0.22 -5.86 15.10
CA ILE A 236 0.28 -4.49 15.32
C ILE A 236 1.65 -4.54 16.01
N GLU A 237 1.79 -5.35 17.05
CA GLU A 237 3.07 -5.53 17.75
C GLU A 237 4.14 -6.18 16.86
N LYS A 238 3.78 -7.12 15.97
CA LYS A 238 4.72 -7.68 14.98
C LYS A 238 5.21 -6.62 13.97
N VAL A 239 4.35 -5.67 13.57
CA VAL A 239 4.75 -4.52 12.73
C VAL A 239 5.74 -3.62 13.48
N LYS A 240 5.43 -3.24 14.72
CA LYS A 240 6.34 -2.45 15.57
C LYS A 240 7.67 -3.16 15.80
N GLN A 241 7.63 -4.46 16.08
CA GLN A 241 8.81 -5.30 16.26
C GLN A 241 9.69 -5.29 15.01
N HIS A 242 9.09 -5.46 13.82
CA HIS A 242 9.85 -5.40 12.56
C HIS A 242 10.55 -4.05 12.38
N LEU A 243 9.84 -2.93 12.59
CA LEU A 243 10.41 -1.58 12.50
C LEU A 243 11.64 -1.41 13.40
N VAL A 244 11.57 -1.90 14.65
CA VAL A 244 12.64 -1.74 15.65
C VAL A 244 13.80 -2.70 15.39
N GLU A 245 13.52 -3.99 15.21
CA GLU A 245 14.56 -5.03 15.15
C GLU A 245 15.27 -5.07 13.80
N LYS A 246 14.54 -4.81 12.72
CA LYS A 246 15.06 -4.87 11.36
C LYS A 246 15.43 -3.51 10.80
N GLN A 247 15.05 -2.43 11.49
CA GLN A 247 15.24 -1.06 11.03
C GLN A 247 14.77 -0.90 9.58
N GLY A 248 13.67 -1.57 9.25
CA GLY A 248 13.13 -1.67 7.90
C GLY A 248 11.66 -1.26 7.89
N PRO A 249 11.20 -0.59 6.82
CA PRO A 249 9.81 -0.17 6.74
C PRO A 249 8.87 -1.36 6.50
N VAL A 250 7.58 -1.15 6.74
CA VAL A 250 6.54 -2.16 6.52
C VAL A 250 5.57 -1.66 5.46
N GLN A 251 5.54 -2.30 4.30
CA GLN A 251 4.56 -2.00 3.27
C GLN A 251 3.21 -2.61 3.67
N VAL A 252 2.18 -1.77 3.68
CA VAL A 252 0.83 -2.13 4.06
C VAL A 252 -0.10 -1.93 2.89
N VAL A 253 -0.98 -2.90 2.73
CA VAL A 253 -2.10 -2.91 1.80
C VAL A 253 -3.36 -2.81 2.62
N TYR A 254 -4.23 -1.85 2.34
CA TYR A 254 -5.53 -1.70 2.98
C TYR A 254 -6.61 -1.36 1.98
N ASN A 255 -7.88 -1.45 2.39
CA ASN A 255 -9.00 -1.06 1.55
C ASN A 255 -9.44 0.37 1.86
N GLU A 256 -9.41 1.21 0.83
CA GLU A 256 -9.95 2.57 0.84
C GLU A 256 -11.08 2.68 -0.18
N SER A 257 -12.30 2.95 0.29
CA SER A 257 -13.47 3.16 -0.57
C SER A 257 -13.75 2.01 -1.57
N GLY A 258 -13.40 0.78 -1.20
CA GLY A 258 -13.58 -0.41 -2.06
C GLY A 258 -12.39 -0.70 -2.98
N VAL A 259 -11.38 0.16 -3.00
CA VAL A 259 -10.18 0.03 -3.83
C VAL A 259 -8.99 -0.36 -2.95
N TRP A 260 -8.11 -1.18 -3.50
CA TRP A 260 -6.84 -1.49 -2.86
C TRP A 260 -5.93 -0.25 -2.85
N HIS A 261 -5.49 0.18 -1.67
CA HIS A 261 -4.45 1.20 -1.50
C HIS A 261 -3.22 0.61 -0.79
N SER A 262 -2.03 1.12 -1.13
CA SER A 262 -0.77 0.65 -0.59
C SER A 262 0.07 1.82 -0.09
N VAL A 263 0.56 1.69 1.14
CA VAL A 263 1.35 2.71 1.84
C VAL A 263 2.51 2.08 2.59
N LEU A 264 3.35 2.91 3.20
CA LEU A 264 4.54 2.44 3.89
C LEU A 264 4.58 2.96 5.33
N ILE A 265 4.53 2.05 6.31
CA ILE A 265 4.77 2.38 7.71
C ILE A 265 6.28 2.49 7.93
N VAL A 266 6.70 3.63 8.48
CA VAL A 266 8.09 4.00 8.70
C VAL A 266 8.40 4.28 10.19
N GLY A 267 7.39 4.31 11.04
CA GLY A 267 7.59 4.49 12.47
C GLY A 267 6.29 4.40 13.25
N TYR A 268 6.39 4.54 14.57
CA TYR A 268 5.23 4.58 15.46
C TYR A 268 5.50 5.40 16.73
N ASP A 269 4.42 5.78 17.42
CA ASP A 269 4.44 6.35 18.76
C ASP A 269 3.17 5.96 19.52
N ASP A 270 3.32 5.16 20.59
CA ASP A 270 2.22 4.66 21.42
C ASP A 270 1.55 5.77 22.24
N ASN A 271 2.22 6.90 22.44
CA ASN A 271 1.73 7.99 23.30
C ASN A 271 1.19 9.18 22.51
N ASP A 272 1.43 9.22 21.21
CA ASP A 272 1.00 10.29 20.32
C ASP A 272 -0.47 10.10 19.90
N THR A 273 -1.07 11.19 19.43
CA THR A 273 -2.45 11.22 18.94
C THR A 273 -2.48 11.89 17.57
N MET A 274 -3.58 11.72 16.83
CA MET A 274 -3.69 12.26 15.47
C MET A 274 -3.54 13.78 15.42
N ASP A 275 -4.09 14.52 16.41
CA ASP A 275 -4.07 15.99 16.44
C ASP A 275 -4.19 16.57 17.86
N GLY A 276 -3.68 15.88 18.88
CA GLY A 276 -3.72 16.37 20.27
C GLY A 276 -5.07 16.23 20.99
N GLU A 277 -6.20 16.00 20.30
CA GLU A 277 -7.54 16.13 20.93
C GLU A 277 -8.59 15.04 20.65
N VAL A 278 -8.34 14.04 19.78
CA VAL A 278 -9.46 13.20 19.28
C VAL A 278 -9.44 11.76 19.78
N LYS A 279 -10.40 11.40 20.65
CA LYS A 279 -10.69 10.04 21.15
C LYS A 279 -11.37 9.09 20.15
N GLU A 280 -11.40 9.44 18.86
CA GLU A 280 -12.38 8.89 17.92
C GLU A 280 -11.82 8.26 16.64
N CYS A 281 -10.51 7.97 16.55
CA CYS A 281 -9.85 7.41 15.36
C CYS A 281 -10.47 7.89 14.02
N PRO A 282 -10.48 9.22 13.78
CA PRO A 282 -11.28 9.86 12.74
C PRO A 282 -11.00 9.32 11.33
N PHE A 283 -9.75 9.01 11.00
CA PHE A 283 -9.41 8.47 9.69
C PHE A 283 -10.07 7.11 9.51
N THR A 284 -9.85 6.21 10.47
CA THR A 284 -10.45 4.86 10.46
C THR A 284 -11.98 4.90 10.33
N LYS A 285 -12.67 5.73 11.13
CA LYS A 285 -14.13 5.85 11.06
C LYS A 285 -14.60 6.42 9.72
N LYS A 286 -13.92 7.43 9.17
CA LYS A 286 -14.23 8.02 7.88
C LYS A 286 -14.11 6.97 6.77
N THR A 287 -13.01 6.23 6.73
CA THR A 287 -12.77 5.19 5.72
C THR A 287 -13.79 4.06 5.83
N ILE A 288 -14.12 3.59 7.05
CA ILE A 288 -15.19 2.60 7.23
C ILE A 288 -16.52 3.08 6.64
N ARG A 289 -16.85 4.37 6.75
CA ARG A 289 -18.08 4.93 6.17
C ARG A 289 -18.06 4.96 4.64
N SER A 290 -16.90 5.08 3.99
CA SER A 290 -16.79 5.07 2.54
C SER A 290 -16.80 3.65 1.94
N LEU A 291 -16.46 2.63 2.71
CA LEU A 291 -16.49 1.23 2.26
C LEU A 291 -17.87 0.78 1.77
N GLY A 292 -17.89 -0.11 0.77
CA GLY A 292 -19.10 -0.82 0.35
C GLY A 292 -19.75 -1.61 1.50
N PHE A 293 -21.05 -1.92 1.38
CA PHE A 293 -21.88 -2.46 2.46
C PHE A 293 -21.22 -3.64 3.23
N PHE A 294 -20.76 -4.67 2.51
CA PHE A 294 -20.16 -5.86 3.13
C PHE A 294 -18.86 -5.56 3.89
N HIS A 295 -17.95 -4.79 3.29
CA HIS A 295 -16.69 -4.40 3.93
C HIS A 295 -16.90 -3.48 5.13
N ARG A 296 -17.84 -2.54 5.00
CA ARG A 296 -18.27 -1.65 6.09
C ARG A 296 -18.83 -2.45 7.26
N TRP A 297 -19.69 -3.42 7.00
CA TRP A 297 -20.25 -4.29 8.05
C TRP A 297 -19.15 -5.10 8.75
N LYS A 298 -18.25 -5.73 7.99
CA LYS A 298 -17.11 -6.49 8.53
C LYS A 298 -16.21 -5.63 9.41
N ALA A 299 -15.79 -4.46 8.91
CA ALA A 299 -14.93 -3.54 9.65
C ALA A 299 -15.60 -2.98 10.91
N LYS A 300 -16.89 -2.59 10.85
CA LYS A 300 -17.66 -2.17 12.03
C LYS A 300 -17.77 -3.27 13.08
N ARG A 301 -18.06 -4.51 12.68
CA ARG A 301 -18.16 -5.66 13.60
C ARG A 301 -16.81 -6.00 14.21
N ALA A 302 -15.71 -5.85 13.47
CA ALA A 302 -14.36 -6.00 14.00
C ALA A 302 -14.02 -4.90 15.01
N MET A 303 -14.26 -3.64 14.66
CA MET A 303 -14.04 -2.49 15.55
C MET A 303 -14.86 -2.59 16.85
N ALA A 304 -16.13 -2.98 16.77
CA ALA A 304 -16.97 -3.17 17.95
C ALA A 304 -16.47 -4.30 18.87
N ARG A 305 -15.91 -5.38 18.31
CA ARG A 305 -15.34 -6.49 19.08
C ARG A 305 -13.96 -6.16 19.66
N GLY A 306 -13.16 -5.37 18.94
CA GLY A 306 -11.80 -5.01 19.31
C GLY A 306 -11.67 -3.82 20.27
N GLY A 307 -12.78 -3.36 20.88
CA GLY A 307 -12.78 -2.27 21.87
C GLY A 307 -13.00 -0.86 21.29
N GLY A 308 -13.16 -0.72 19.97
CA GLY A 308 -13.37 0.58 19.33
C GLY A 308 -12.06 1.27 18.94
N CYS A 309 -12.02 2.58 19.17
CA CYS A 309 -10.83 3.42 18.98
C CYS A 309 -10.11 3.60 20.32
N GLU A 310 -8.80 3.40 20.33
CA GLU A 310 -7.93 3.81 21.42
C GLU A 310 -7.72 5.33 21.39
N GLU A 311 -7.34 5.89 22.55
CA GLU A 311 -7.11 7.34 22.67
C GLU A 311 -5.74 7.77 22.14
N LYS A 312 -4.80 6.83 21.96
CA LYS A 312 -3.41 7.06 21.60
C LYS A 312 -2.89 5.93 20.72
N GLY A 313 -1.75 6.15 20.08
CA GLY A 313 -1.10 5.16 19.25
C GLY A 313 -1.23 5.48 17.78
N VAL A 314 -0.12 5.91 17.18
CA VAL A 314 -0.06 6.26 15.76
C VAL A 314 1.09 5.56 15.06
N PHE A 315 0.88 5.26 13.79
CA PHE A 315 1.92 4.99 12.81
C PHE A 315 2.30 6.27 12.08
N TYR A 316 3.59 6.41 11.76
CA TYR A 316 4.06 7.35 10.75
C TYR A 316 4.06 6.61 9.40
N VAL A 317 3.34 7.16 8.44
CA VAL A 317 3.03 6.51 7.17
C VAL A 317 3.47 7.39 6.01
N ARG A 318 4.34 6.90 5.13
CA ARG A 318 4.58 7.50 3.81
C ARG A 318 3.47 7.05 2.87
N GLU A 319 2.78 8.03 2.30
CA GLU A 319 1.63 7.84 1.41
C GLU A 319 1.83 8.70 0.16
N SER A 320 1.14 8.35 -0.94
CA SER A 320 1.18 9.09 -2.20
C SER A 320 -0.18 9.63 -2.63
N GLU A 321 -1.24 9.30 -1.90
CA GLU A 321 -2.58 9.85 -2.08
C GLU A 321 -2.82 10.94 -1.05
N TYR A 322 -3.11 12.16 -1.52
CA TYR A 322 -3.56 13.22 -0.65
C TYR A 322 -4.74 13.93 -1.26
N HIS A 323 -5.65 14.34 -0.40
CA HIS A 323 -6.69 15.29 -0.75
C HIS A 323 -6.31 16.65 -0.18
N GLU A 324 -6.56 17.73 -0.92
CA GLU A 324 -6.32 19.11 -0.45
C GLU A 324 -7.08 19.43 0.85
N ASN A 325 -8.17 18.70 1.10
CA ASN A 325 -8.99 18.78 2.31
C ASN A 325 -8.53 17.83 3.44
N ASP A 326 -7.46 17.07 3.23
CA ASP A 326 -6.86 16.28 4.30
C ASP A 326 -6.22 17.27 5.30
N PRO A 327 -6.60 17.28 6.59
CA PRO A 327 -5.99 18.16 7.59
C PRO A 327 -4.47 17.96 7.71
N PHE A 328 -3.95 16.82 7.25
CA PHE A 328 -2.52 16.50 7.19
C PHE A 328 -1.87 16.88 5.86
N TYR A 329 -2.62 17.45 4.91
CA TYR A 329 -2.07 17.98 3.67
C TYR A 329 -1.17 19.18 3.98
N GLN A 330 0.13 18.92 4.01
CA GLN A 330 1.14 19.96 4.01
C GLN A 330 1.58 20.17 2.58
N LYS A 331 1.22 21.34 2.02
CA LYS A 331 1.76 21.75 0.74
C LYS A 331 3.26 21.94 0.89
N LEU A 332 4.04 21.02 0.33
CA LEU A 332 5.47 21.22 0.23
C LEU A 332 5.76 22.32 -0.78
N ASP A 333 6.74 23.18 -0.48
CA ASP A 333 7.23 24.20 -1.42
C ASP A 333 7.92 23.55 -2.62
N LYS A 334 8.35 22.28 -2.48
CA LYS A 334 8.92 21.50 -3.57
C LYS A 334 7.79 21.02 -4.50
N VAL A 335 7.96 21.34 -5.77
CA VAL A 335 7.07 20.95 -6.85
C VAL A 335 7.69 19.78 -7.62
N TYR A 336 6.86 18.79 -7.94
CA TYR A 336 7.17 17.69 -8.83
C TYR A 336 6.66 18.04 -10.23
N ASP A 337 7.59 18.05 -11.18
CA ASP A 337 7.34 18.20 -12.60
C ASP A 337 7.12 16.80 -13.20
N TYR A 338 5.92 16.51 -13.68
CA TYR A 338 5.54 15.23 -14.30
C TYR A 338 5.88 15.18 -15.79
N ASP A 339 6.11 16.32 -16.44
CA ASP A 339 6.47 16.44 -17.84
C ASP A 339 7.38 17.65 -18.09
N LEU A 340 8.69 17.38 -18.15
CA LEU A 340 9.73 18.40 -18.33
C LEU A 340 9.59 19.21 -19.64
N GLN A 341 8.69 18.80 -20.56
CA GLN A 341 8.42 19.50 -21.81
C GLN A 341 7.20 20.42 -21.73
N ARG A 342 6.44 20.39 -20.62
CA ARG A 342 5.17 21.08 -20.48
C ARG A 342 5.07 21.79 -19.13
N GLU A 343 5.16 23.11 -19.16
CA GLU A 343 4.92 23.94 -17.98
C GLU A 343 3.43 23.99 -17.58
N GLY A 344 3.16 24.16 -16.30
CA GLY A 344 1.84 24.45 -15.71
C GLY A 344 1.04 23.22 -15.26
N GLU A 345 1.58 22.01 -15.44
CA GLU A 345 1.00 20.77 -14.93
C GLU A 345 1.47 20.44 -13.51
N GLU A 346 2.60 21.02 -13.10
CA GLU A 346 3.41 20.55 -11.99
C GLU A 346 2.62 20.58 -10.67
N ALA A 347 2.87 19.60 -9.80
CA ALA A 347 2.14 19.46 -8.54
C ALA A 347 3.09 19.46 -7.34
N PRO A 348 2.66 19.94 -6.17
CA PRO A 348 3.41 19.72 -4.95
C PRO A 348 3.67 18.22 -4.73
N TYR A 349 4.82 17.89 -4.17
CA TYR A 349 5.05 16.55 -3.62
C TYR A 349 4.06 16.24 -2.48
N ALA A 350 3.81 14.96 -2.25
CA ALA A 350 3.19 14.47 -1.02
C ALA A 350 3.97 14.92 0.22
N ALA A 351 3.30 15.06 1.37
CA ALA A 351 4.01 15.14 2.63
C ALA A 351 4.91 13.89 2.80
N PRO A 352 6.13 14.01 3.39
CA PRO A 352 7.02 12.86 3.52
C PRO A 352 6.37 11.72 4.31
N PHE A 353 5.60 12.06 5.33
CA PHE A 353 4.77 11.12 6.07
C PHE A 353 3.58 11.82 6.72
N VAL A 354 2.56 11.04 7.04
CA VAL A 354 1.38 11.40 7.83
C VAL A 354 1.25 10.51 9.06
N LYS A 355 0.37 10.89 9.99
CA LYS A 355 -0.04 10.00 11.08
C LYS A 355 -1.27 9.19 10.66
N ARG A 356 -1.33 7.93 11.11
CA ARG A 356 -2.50 7.05 11.02
C ARG A 356 -2.69 6.32 12.35
N GLU A 357 -3.93 6.15 12.81
CA GLU A 357 -4.19 5.43 14.06
C GLU A 357 -3.87 3.93 13.92
N TYR A 358 -3.58 3.23 15.02
CA TYR A 358 -3.40 1.78 14.97
C TYR A 358 -4.65 1.04 14.48
N GLU A 359 -5.83 1.57 14.77
CA GLU A 359 -7.11 1.05 14.31
C GLU A 359 -7.26 1.02 12.81
N TRP A 360 -6.61 1.95 12.10
CA TRP A 360 -6.65 1.96 10.64
C TRP A 360 -6.06 0.68 10.09
N LEU A 361 -4.85 0.33 10.56
CA LEU A 361 -4.22 -0.93 10.17
C LEU A 361 -5.02 -2.12 10.68
N LYS A 362 -5.47 -2.08 11.93
CA LYS A 362 -6.22 -3.16 12.60
C LYS A 362 -7.50 -3.51 11.84
N TYR A 363 -8.27 -2.53 11.39
CA TYR A 363 -9.61 -2.76 10.86
C TYR A 363 -9.76 -2.55 9.36
N LEU A 364 -8.75 -2.01 8.67
CA LEU A 364 -8.79 -1.77 7.22
C LEU A 364 -7.66 -2.48 6.47
N GLY A 365 -6.58 -2.85 7.18
CA GLY A 365 -5.45 -3.58 6.64
C GLY A 365 -5.83 -4.94 6.05
N ASN A 366 -5.08 -5.33 5.04
CA ASN A 366 -5.28 -6.54 4.24
C ASN A 366 -3.96 -7.32 4.06
N HIS A 367 -2.84 -6.63 3.80
CA HIS A 367 -1.50 -7.22 3.88
C HIS A 367 -0.56 -6.30 4.66
N ALA A 368 0.44 -6.90 5.31
CA ALA A 368 1.59 -6.21 5.87
C ALA A 368 2.85 -7.02 5.58
N VAL A 369 3.79 -6.42 4.87
CA VAL A 369 5.07 -7.04 4.48
C VAL A 369 6.20 -6.15 4.99
N GLY A 370 6.99 -6.69 5.91
CA GLY A 370 8.22 -6.05 6.37
C GLY A 370 9.32 -6.18 5.34
N ILE A 371 10.10 -5.12 5.12
CA ILE A 371 11.16 -5.04 4.12
C ILE A 371 12.42 -4.60 4.84
N SER A 372 13.49 -5.39 4.76
CA SER A 372 14.73 -5.09 5.45
C SER A 372 15.96 -5.50 4.66
N ARG A 373 17.09 -4.87 4.94
CA ARG A 373 18.38 -5.24 4.37
C ARG A 373 18.87 -6.59 4.89
N VAL A 374 19.49 -7.39 4.02
CA VAL A 374 20.13 -8.67 4.41
C VAL A 374 21.45 -8.41 5.14
N ASP A 375 22.12 -7.30 4.83
CA ASP A 375 23.47 -6.96 5.26
C ASP A 375 23.52 -6.04 6.49
N VAL A 376 22.43 -5.92 7.26
CA VAL A 376 22.46 -5.14 8.49
C VAL A 376 23.28 -5.89 9.54
N ASP A 377 24.58 -5.61 9.57
CA ASP A 377 25.36 -5.79 10.79
C ASP A 377 24.64 -5.02 11.89
N LYS A 378 24.01 -5.73 12.82
CA LYS A 378 23.28 -5.16 13.97
C LYS A 378 24.10 -4.12 14.77
N ALA A 379 25.42 -4.07 14.55
CA ALA A 379 26.35 -3.13 15.14
C ALA A 379 26.39 -1.73 14.49
N ARG A 380 25.91 -1.53 13.24
CA ARG A 380 26.10 -0.26 12.51
C ARG A 380 25.22 0.89 12.98
N PHE A 381 24.05 0.59 13.53
CA PHE A 381 23.13 1.61 14.03
C PHE A 381 22.72 1.25 15.45
N PRO A 382 23.62 1.39 16.44
CA PRO A 382 23.19 1.30 17.83
C PRO A 382 22.02 2.29 17.98
N PRO A 383 20.91 1.89 18.64
CA PRO A 383 19.80 2.81 18.86
C PRO A 383 20.42 4.07 19.45
N LYS A 384 20.31 5.20 18.72
CA LYS A 384 20.78 6.50 19.23
C LYS A 384 20.14 6.58 20.60
N LYS A 385 20.95 6.53 21.68
CA LYS A 385 20.42 6.69 23.03
C LYS A 385 19.58 7.93 22.97
N ASN A 386 18.28 7.82 23.27
CA ASN A 386 17.37 8.95 23.28
C ASN A 386 17.99 9.98 24.24
N THR A 387 18.79 10.90 23.69
CA THR A 387 19.28 12.04 24.43
C THR A 387 18.02 12.81 24.75
N PRO A 388 17.66 12.99 26.03
CA PRO A 388 16.50 13.77 26.39
C PRO A 388 16.66 15.13 25.71
N THR A 389 15.72 15.46 24.83
CA THR A 389 15.63 16.78 24.23
C THR A 389 15.47 17.78 25.38
N PRO A 390 16.33 18.83 25.47
CA PRO A 390 16.31 19.77 26.58
C PRO A 390 15.01 20.56 26.70
#